data_AF-A0A928XXE5-F1
#
_entry.id   AF-A0A928XXE5-F1
#
_cell.length_a   1.000
_cell.length_b   1.000
_cell.length_c   1.000
_cell.angle_alpha   90.00
_cell.angle_beta   90.00
_cell.angle_gamma   90.00
#
_symmetry.space_group_name_H-M   'P 1'
#
loop_
_entity.id
_entity.type
_entity.pdbx_description
1 polymer ?
#
loop_
_entity_poly.entity_id
_entity_poly.type
_entity_poly.pdbx_seq_one_letter_code
_entity_poly.pdbx_strand_id
1 'polypeptide(L)'
;MAALCLITGPSQAADPTAEQQYWLELTNRFRADPQGELSKLVNFSSPGVWAPVKSNDPYVVNALNYFGTDAATLAAQFATLTAAPALAWNSSLNVSATNYSDLMVSLDQQSHTLDGLSIPQRIVAGGYGANWLKAGENLFAATQTLIHGHSGMVIDWGDEDGNGSAPFGTGIQNPAGHRIALLDRQFKEMGIGFQSTLIPGGNINATGPYVVTQHLGSRYRLDSGTYYSDAILTGSVYQDTIAADAFYTPGEGLAGVPVNVYDDLTDTLLLSGLTNSAGGYNISLQGLAEGITYRVEAPTTGLAAQTFTLTSTVADFGAPVIMFDNVYASFQIVPEPGGGLLCLLAGLIALTSRRRS
;
A
#
# COMPACT_ATOMS: atom_id res chain seq x y z
N MET A 1 11.91 -31.49 38.28
CA MET A 1 11.00 -30.55 37.59
C MET A 1 11.73 -29.23 37.43
N ALA A 2 12.24 -28.95 36.23
CA ALA A 2 12.86 -27.67 35.91
C ALA A 2 11.96 -26.98 34.90
N ALA A 3 11.32 -25.88 35.31
CA ALA A 3 10.50 -25.06 34.45
C ALA A 3 11.43 -24.24 33.55
N LEU A 4 11.33 -24.47 32.24
CA LEU A 4 11.99 -23.67 31.22
C LEU A 4 11.23 -22.34 31.11
N CYS A 5 11.79 -21.29 31.71
CA CYS A 5 11.27 -19.94 31.59
C CYS A 5 11.67 -19.40 30.21
N LEU A 6 10.75 -19.46 29.24
CA LEU A 6 10.90 -18.79 27.95
C LEU A 6 10.71 -17.29 28.18
N ILE A 7 11.80 -16.55 28.09
CA ILE A 7 11.78 -15.08 28.06
C ILE A 7 11.29 -14.69 26.66
N THR A 8 9.99 -14.43 26.52
CA THR A 8 9.46 -13.77 25.32
C THR A 8 9.80 -12.28 25.41
N GLY A 9 10.91 -11.88 24.80
CA GLY A 9 11.08 -10.48 24.42
C GLY A 9 10.00 -10.09 23.39
N PRO A 10 9.67 -8.79 23.25
CA PRO A 10 8.78 -8.36 22.18
C PRO A 10 9.39 -8.81 20.85
N SER A 11 8.70 -9.67 20.11
CA SER A 11 9.07 -10.00 18.74
C SER A 11 9.10 -8.68 17.97
N GLN A 12 10.28 -8.28 17.49
CA GLN A 12 10.39 -7.16 16.58
C GLN A 12 9.45 -7.47 15.40
N ALA A 13 8.42 -6.64 15.21
CA ALA A 13 7.45 -6.86 14.16
C ALA A 13 8.18 -6.79 12.80
N ALA A 14 7.95 -7.77 11.93
CA ALA A 14 8.73 -7.92 10.70
C ALA A 14 8.54 -6.74 9.74
N ASP A 15 9.57 -6.49 8.93
CA ASP A 15 9.47 -5.64 7.75
C ASP A 15 8.42 -6.19 6.77
N PRO A 16 7.83 -5.35 5.90
CA PRO A 16 6.99 -5.86 4.82
C PRO A 16 7.79 -6.79 3.89
N THR A 17 7.14 -7.80 3.33
CA THR A 17 7.67 -8.49 2.15
C THR A 17 7.64 -7.57 0.94
N ALA A 18 8.36 -7.91 -0.13
CA ALA A 18 8.34 -7.14 -1.37
C ALA A 18 6.93 -7.05 -1.99
N GLU A 19 6.13 -8.11 -1.89
CA GLU A 19 4.73 -8.15 -2.33
C GLU A 19 3.82 -7.24 -1.48
N GLN A 20 4.07 -7.19 -0.17
CA GLN A 20 3.33 -6.30 0.73
C GLN A 20 3.68 -4.83 0.46
N GLN A 21 4.97 -4.54 0.25
CA GLN A 21 5.40 -3.21 -0.17
C GLN A 21 4.76 -2.83 -1.51
N TYR A 22 4.77 -3.72 -2.51
CA TYR A 22 4.13 -3.47 -3.80
C TYR A 22 2.64 -3.14 -3.68
N TRP A 23 1.88 -3.88 -2.88
CA TRP A 23 0.45 -3.58 -2.70
C TRP A 23 0.24 -2.28 -1.90
N LEU A 24 1.11 -1.95 -0.95
CA LEU A 24 1.09 -0.63 -0.31
C LEU A 24 1.33 0.49 -1.34
N GLU A 25 2.29 0.31 -2.25
CA GLU A 25 2.55 1.27 -3.33
C GLU A 25 1.36 1.40 -4.28
N LEU A 26 0.71 0.29 -4.68
CA LEU A 26 -0.51 0.32 -5.50
C LEU A 26 -1.63 1.10 -4.80
N THR A 27 -1.80 0.86 -3.49
CA THR A 27 -2.77 1.57 -2.65
C THR A 27 -2.47 3.06 -2.59
N ASN A 28 -1.21 3.45 -2.41
CA ASN A 28 -0.81 4.85 -2.35
C ASN A 28 -0.92 5.56 -3.70
N ARG A 29 -0.65 4.87 -4.81
CA ARG A 29 -0.91 5.39 -6.17
C ARG A 29 -2.40 5.64 -6.40
N PHE A 30 -3.25 4.70 -5.97
CA PHE A 30 -4.70 4.88 -5.99
C PHE A 30 -5.15 6.08 -5.15
N ARG A 31 -4.63 6.21 -3.92
CA ARG A 31 -4.99 7.31 -3.02
C ARG A 31 -4.54 8.67 -3.56
N ALA A 32 -3.37 8.74 -4.19
CA ALA A 32 -2.86 9.98 -4.77
C ALA A 32 -3.64 10.43 -6.02
N ASP A 33 -4.03 9.48 -6.88
CA ASP A 33 -4.72 9.75 -8.15
C ASP A 33 -5.73 8.65 -8.48
N PRO A 34 -6.95 8.69 -7.88
CA PRO A 34 -7.93 7.64 -8.06
C PRO A 34 -8.42 7.54 -9.51
N GLN A 35 -8.52 8.65 -10.24
CA GLN A 35 -8.91 8.64 -11.66
C GLN A 35 -7.82 8.03 -12.54
N GLY A 36 -6.56 8.41 -12.32
CA GLY A 36 -5.43 7.84 -13.05
C GLY A 36 -5.17 6.39 -12.67
N GLU A 37 -5.55 5.92 -11.49
CA GLU A 37 -5.50 4.49 -11.15
C GLU A 37 -6.48 3.69 -11.99
N LEU A 38 -7.72 4.16 -12.19
CA LEU A 38 -8.69 3.45 -13.03
C LEU A 38 -8.13 3.15 -14.43
N SER A 39 -7.43 4.12 -15.02
CA SER A 39 -6.80 3.96 -16.34
C SER A 39 -5.69 2.90 -16.39
N LYS A 40 -5.14 2.50 -15.24
CA LYS A 40 -4.15 1.41 -15.12
C LYS A 40 -4.81 0.06 -14.87
N LEU A 41 -5.97 0.04 -14.21
CA LEU A 41 -6.68 -1.19 -13.88
C LEU A 41 -7.54 -1.69 -15.05
N VAL A 42 -8.09 -0.78 -15.85
CA VAL A 42 -9.03 -1.12 -16.93
C VAL A 42 -8.81 -0.31 -18.20
N ASN A 43 -9.32 -0.85 -19.30
CA ASN A 43 -9.24 -0.27 -20.63
C ASN A 43 -10.64 0.14 -21.12
N PHE A 44 -10.80 1.43 -21.39
CA PHE A 44 -11.99 1.98 -22.04
C PHE A 44 -11.68 2.38 -23.50
N SER A 45 -12.63 2.14 -24.41
CA SER A 45 -12.56 2.67 -25.77
C SER A 45 -12.99 4.14 -25.84
N SER A 46 -13.90 4.52 -24.95
CA SER A 46 -14.27 5.89 -24.59
C SER A 46 -14.78 5.90 -23.14
N PRO A 47 -14.83 7.04 -22.43
CA PRO A 47 -15.31 7.08 -21.05
C PRO A 47 -16.66 6.34 -20.88
N GLY A 48 -16.70 5.37 -19.98
CA GLY A 48 -17.90 4.57 -19.72
C GLY A 48 -18.21 3.48 -20.76
N VAL A 49 -17.31 3.21 -21.70
CA VAL A 49 -17.48 2.16 -22.72
C VAL A 49 -16.24 1.26 -22.74
N TRP A 50 -16.45 -0.04 -22.46
CA TRP A 50 -15.37 -1.02 -22.45
C TRP A 50 -14.61 -1.06 -23.78
N ALA A 51 -13.29 -1.19 -23.72
CA ALA A 51 -12.50 -1.66 -24.86
C ALA A 51 -12.77 -3.16 -25.12
N PRO A 52 -12.39 -3.71 -26.29
CA PRO A 52 -12.54 -5.15 -26.55
C PRO A 52 -11.87 -6.05 -25.50
N VAL A 53 -10.76 -5.59 -24.93
CA VAL A 53 -10.06 -6.22 -23.79
C VAL A 53 -10.16 -5.27 -22.60
N LYS A 54 -10.92 -5.65 -21.56
CA LYS A 54 -11.28 -4.75 -20.44
C LYS A 54 -10.13 -4.39 -19.49
N SER A 55 -9.04 -5.15 -19.45
CA SER A 55 -7.87 -4.91 -18.60
C SER A 55 -6.65 -5.62 -19.18
N ASN A 56 -5.45 -5.15 -18.81
CA ASN A 56 -4.19 -5.82 -19.17
C ASN A 56 -3.92 -7.05 -18.28
N ASP A 57 -4.60 -7.20 -17.14
CA ASP A 57 -4.56 -8.41 -16.31
C ASP A 57 -5.73 -9.36 -16.68
N PRO A 58 -5.47 -10.61 -17.07
CA PRO A 58 -6.52 -11.54 -17.49
C PRO A 58 -7.46 -11.97 -16.37
N TYR A 59 -7.02 -11.99 -15.11
CA TYR A 59 -7.87 -12.28 -13.96
C TYR A 59 -8.84 -11.12 -13.70
N VAL A 60 -8.38 -9.88 -13.87
CA VAL A 60 -9.25 -8.69 -13.82
C VAL A 60 -10.29 -8.73 -14.94
N VAL A 61 -9.89 -9.09 -16.17
CA VAL A 61 -10.85 -9.31 -17.27
C VAL A 61 -11.91 -10.34 -16.90
N ASN A 62 -11.49 -11.46 -16.32
CA ASN A 62 -12.42 -12.52 -15.91
C ASN A 62 -13.41 -12.04 -14.85
N ALA A 63 -12.94 -11.31 -13.83
CA ALA A 63 -13.81 -10.76 -12.79
C ALA A 63 -14.83 -9.75 -13.37
N LEU A 64 -14.36 -8.78 -14.16
CA LEU A 64 -15.23 -7.78 -14.80
C LEU A 64 -16.28 -8.40 -15.75
N ASN A 65 -15.98 -9.56 -16.35
CA ASN A 65 -16.92 -10.30 -17.17
C ASN A 65 -17.90 -11.13 -16.33
N TYR A 66 -17.41 -11.79 -15.29
CA TYR A 66 -18.22 -12.61 -14.40
C TYR A 66 -19.29 -11.78 -13.69
N PHE A 67 -18.88 -10.66 -13.08
CA PHE A 67 -19.80 -9.77 -12.38
C PHE A 67 -20.60 -8.86 -13.32
N GLY A 68 -20.27 -8.81 -14.61
CA GLY A 68 -20.95 -7.93 -15.56
C GLY A 68 -20.77 -6.45 -15.24
N THR A 69 -19.61 -6.06 -14.70
CA THR A 69 -19.32 -4.70 -14.24
C THR A 69 -19.65 -3.66 -15.30
N ASP A 70 -20.55 -2.73 -14.94
CA ASP A 70 -21.05 -1.68 -15.81
C ASP A 70 -20.01 -0.56 -15.97
N ALA A 71 -19.56 -0.35 -17.21
CA ALA A 71 -18.50 0.61 -17.52
C ALA A 71 -18.93 2.06 -17.20
N ALA A 72 -20.17 2.42 -17.52
CA ALA A 72 -20.67 3.77 -17.35
C ALA A 72 -20.78 4.14 -15.86
N THR A 73 -21.33 3.23 -15.05
CA THR A 73 -21.41 3.38 -13.60
C THR A 73 -20.01 3.45 -12.99
N LEU A 74 -19.10 2.56 -13.37
CA LEU A 74 -17.73 2.59 -12.86
C LEU A 74 -17.04 3.92 -13.16
N ALA A 75 -17.09 4.37 -14.42
CA ALA A 75 -16.50 5.63 -14.83
C ALA A 75 -17.12 6.83 -14.10
N ALA A 76 -18.44 6.84 -13.92
CA ALA A 76 -19.15 7.90 -13.20
C ALA A 76 -18.78 7.93 -11.71
N GLN A 77 -18.68 6.77 -11.05
CA GLN A 77 -18.25 6.68 -9.64
C GLN A 77 -16.81 7.17 -9.47
N PHE A 78 -15.89 6.77 -10.36
CA PHE A 78 -14.49 7.20 -10.27
C PHE A 78 -14.30 8.69 -10.56
N ALA A 79 -15.11 9.28 -11.42
CA ALA A 79 -15.05 10.72 -11.72
C ALA A 79 -15.33 11.62 -10.50
N THR A 80 -15.94 11.10 -9.43
CA THR A 80 -16.26 11.87 -8.22
C THR A 80 -15.31 11.61 -7.05
N LEU A 81 -14.38 10.64 -7.18
CA LEU A 81 -13.45 10.30 -6.10
C LEU A 81 -12.45 11.44 -5.86
N THR A 82 -12.10 11.64 -4.60
CA THR A 82 -11.10 12.63 -4.21
C THR A 82 -9.84 11.93 -3.71
N ALA A 83 -8.68 12.54 -3.97
CA ALA A 83 -7.42 12.02 -3.48
C ALA A 83 -7.36 12.02 -1.95
N ALA A 84 -6.60 11.06 -1.41
CA ALA A 84 -6.34 10.88 0.01
C ALA A 84 -4.83 10.83 0.28
N PRO A 85 -4.35 11.22 1.48
CA PRO A 85 -2.94 11.13 1.83
C PRO A 85 -2.45 9.69 1.83
N ALA A 86 -1.16 9.45 1.58
CA ALA A 86 -0.62 8.09 1.59
C ALA A 86 -0.79 7.37 2.93
N LEU A 87 -0.85 6.04 2.89
CA LEU A 87 -0.77 5.17 4.05
C LEU A 87 0.68 4.72 4.26
N ALA A 88 1.12 4.77 5.51
CA ALA A 88 2.39 4.24 5.95
C ALA A 88 2.27 2.76 6.34
N TRP A 89 3.32 1.97 6.13
CA TRP A 89 3.32 0.59 6.61
C TRP A 89 3.27 0.51 8.14
N ASN A 90 2.46 -0.38 8.71
CA ASN A 90 2.49 -0.68 10.14
C ASN A 90 2.54 -2.20 10.38
N SER A 91 3.66 -2.66 10.95
CA SER A 91 3.89 -4.07 11.17
C SER A 91 2.93 -4.70 12.20
N SER A 92 2.41 -3.95 13.18
CA SER A 92 1.38 -4.47 14.09
C SER A 92 0.05 -4.73 13.39
N LEU A 93 -0.35 -3.82 12.48
CA LEU A 93 -1.52 -4.05 11.62
C LEU A 93 -1.29 -5.25 10.71
N ASN A 94 -0.07 -5.46 10.22
CA ASN A 94 0.26 -6.62 9.39
C ASN A 94 0.17 -7.94 10.17
N VAL A 95 0.64 -7.99 11.42
CA VAL A 95 0.46 -9.16 12.29
C VAL A 95 -1.02 -9.46 12.46
N SER A 96 -1.82 -8.44 12.75
CA SER A 96 -3.28 -8.57 12.88
C SER A 96 -3.94 -9.12 11.61
N ALA A 97 -3.57 -8.56 10.45
CA ALA A 97 -4.10 -8.94 9.14
C ALA A 97 -3.66 -10.35 8.72
N THR A 98 -2.43 -10.75 9.03
CA THR A 98 -1.91 -12.09 8.73
C THR A 98 -2.67 -13.14 9.53
N ASN A 99 -2.82 -12.93 10.83
CA ASN A 99 -3.60 -13.82 11.70
C ASN A 99 -5.05 -13.97 11.21
N TYR A 100 -5.65 -12.90 10.68
CA TYR A 100 -7.01 -12.96 10.17
C TYR A 100 -7.12 -13.66 8.82
N SER A 101 -6.11 -13.51 7.96
CA SER A 101 -6.02 -14.27 6.70
C SER A 101 -5.87 -15.77 6.96
N ASP A 102 -5.08 -16.15 7.97
CA ASP A 102 -4.96 -17.54 8.43
C ASP A 102 -6.29 -18.08 8.97
N LEU A 103 -7.03 -17.25 9.70
CA LEU A 103 -8.36 -17.63 10.19
C LEU A 103 -9.34 -17.90 9.04
N MET A 104 -9.41 -17.01 8.05
CA MET A 104 -10.23 -17.19 6.84
C MET A 104 -9.91 -18.52 6.13
N VAL A 105 -8.61 -18.83 6.01
CA VAL A 105 -8.17 -20.10 5.41
C VAL A 105 -8.58 -21.30 6.25
N SER A 106 -8.36 -21.25 7.57
CA SER A 106 -8.64 -22.38 8.47
C SER A 106 -10.12 -22.73 8.58
N LEU A 107 -10.99 -21.72 8.46
CA LEU A 107 -12.44 -21.88 8.53
C LEU A 107 -13.11 -22.01 7.16
N ASP A 108 -12.32 -21.91 6.08
CA ASP A 108 -12.78 -21.83 4.69
C ASP A 108 -13.94 -20.84 4.53
N GLN A 109 -13.74 -19.59 4.96
CA GLN A 109 -14.76 -18.54 4.95
C GLN A 109 -14.16 -17.15 4.70
N GLN A 110 -14.94 -16.27 4.07
CA GLN A 110 -14.68 -14.83 4.02
C GLN A 110 -15.77 -14.10 4.82
N SER A 111 -15.40 -13.54 5.97
CA SER A 111 -16.30 -12.75 6.81
C SER A 111 -15.49 -11.85 7.74
N HIS A 112 -16.05 -10.70 8.14
CA HIS A 112 -15.42 -9.74 9.05
C HIS A 112 -15.53 -10.13 10.55
N THR A 113 -16.28 -11.19 10.87
CA THR A 113 -16.66 -11.53 12.26
C THR A 113 -16.30 -12.96 12.68
N LEU A 114 -15.38 -13.62 11.98
CA LEU A 114 -15.08 -15.05 12.17
C LEU A 114 -14.64 -15.43 13.59
N ASP A 115 -14.01 -14.52 14.31
CA ASP A 115 -13.56 -14.72 15.68
C ASP A 115 -14.40 -13.98 16.73
N GLY A 116 -15.52 -13.38 16.32
CA GLY A 116 -16.39 -12.60 17.21
C GLY A 116 -15.77 -11.31 17.77
N LEU A 117 -14.61 -10.88 17.26
CA LEU A 117 -13.98 -9.61 17.67
C LEU A 117 -14.38 -8.46 16.75
N SER A 118 -14.46 -7.26 17.32
CA SER A 118 -14.47 -6.03 16.53
C SER A 118 -13.08 -5.75 15.93
N ILE A 119 -13.03 -5.00 14.83
CA ILE A 119 -11.77 -4.62 14.18
C ILE A 119 -10.80 -3.92 15.16
N PRO A 120 -11.22 -2.94 16.01
CA PRO A 120 -10.33 -2.36 17.01
C PRO A 120 -9.71 -3.38 17.98
N GLN A 121 -10.50 -4.35 18.45
CA GLN A 121 -9.98 -5.40 19.33
C GLN A 121 -8.94 -6.27 18.60
N ARG A 122 -9.19 -6.58 17.32
CA ARG A 122 -8.30 -7.37 16.47
C ARG A 122 -6.96 -6.66 16.24
N ILE A 123 -6.96 -5.38 15.88
CA ILE A 123 -5.71 -4.64 15.63
C ILE A 123 -4.93 -4.44 16.93
N VAL A 124 -5.59 -4.17 18.06
CA VAL A 124 -4.94 -4.06 19.37
C VAL A 124 -4.32 -5.39 19.80
N ALA A 125 -5.01 -6.52 19.55
CA ALA A 125 -4.45 -7.86 19.80
C ALA A 125 -3.22 -8.15 18.92
N GLY A 126 -3.15 -7.58 17.71
CA GLY A 126 -1.95 -7.58 16.85
C GLY A 126 -0.84 -6.64 17.30
N GLY A 127 -1.01 -5.92 18.41
CA GLY A 127 -0.03 -4.97 18.94
C GLY A 127 -0.16 -3.55 18.42
N TYR A 128 -1.29 -3.19 17.79
CA TYR A 128 -1.59 -1.81 17.44
C TYR A 128 -1.89 -1.01 18.72
N GLY A 129 -1.43 0.23 18.79
CA GLY A 129 -1.55 1.05 19.99
C GLY A 129 -3.00 1.24 20.44
N ALA A 130 -3.24 1.23 21.75
CA ALA A 130 -4.57 1.47 22.34
C ALA A 130 -5.07 2.92 22.10
N ASN A 131 -4.17 3.83 21.75
CA ASN A 131 -4.43 5.21 21.33
C ASN A 131 -4.84 5.31 19.84
N TRP A 132 -5.67 4.38 19.37
CA TRP A 132 -6.19 4.41 18.01
C TRP A 132 -7.37 5.41 17.89
N LEU A 133 -7.58 5.94 16.68
CA LEU A 133 -8.69 6.85 16.35
C LEU A 133 -9.74 6.16 15.47
N LYS A 134 -9.27 5.51 14.41
CA LYS A 134 -10.08 4.78 13.45
C LYS A 134 -9.43 3.45 13.11
N ALA A 135 -10.25 2.44 12.85
CA ALA A 135 -9.83 1.12 12.39
C ALA A 135 -10.69 0.69 11.19
N GLY A 136 -10.08 0.04 10.20
CA GLY A 136 -10.76 -0.46 9.00
C GLY A 136 -10.22 -1.81 8.56
N GLU A 137 -11.02 -2.56 7.79
CA GLU A 137 -10.68 -3.89 7.30
C GLU A 137 -11.20 -4.09 5.88
N ASN A 138 -10.34 -4.60 4.99
CA ASN A 138 -10.72 -5.15 3.69
C ASN A 138 -10.32 -6.62 3.64
N LEU A 139 -11.14 -7.47 3.02
CA LEU A 139 -10.89 -8.91 2.91
C LEU A 139 -11.08 -9.38 1.47
N PHE A 140 -10.19 -10.25 0.98
CA PHE A 140 -10.41 -10.94 -0.29
C PHE A 140 -9.74 -12.32 -0.29
N ALA A 141 -10.56 -13.37 -0.25
CA ALA A 141 -10.13 -14.75 -0.06
C ALA A 141 -9.89 -15.56 -1.36
N ALA A 142 -10.01 -14.91 -2.53
CA ALA A 142 -9.84 -15.54 -3.84
C ALA A 142 -8.93 -14.70 -4.77
N THR A 143 -7.94 -14.03 -4.19
CA THR A 143 -7.03 -13.16 -4.94
C THR A 143 -6.10 -14.00 -5.83
N GLN A 144 -6.10 -13.72 -7.15
CA GLN A 144 -5.31 -14.45 -8.14
C GLN A 144 -3.88 -13.92 -8.31
N THR A 145 -3.75 -12.60 -8.32
CA THR A 145 -2.48 -11.85 -8.37
C THR A 145 -2.63 -10.62 -7.48
N LEU A 146 -1.53 -9.98 -7.08
CA LEU A 146 -1.60 -8.76 -6.25
C LEU A 146 -2.37 -7.64 -6.98
N ILE A 147 -2.16 -7.49 -8.29
CA ILE A 147 -2.91 -6.51 -9.09
C ILE A 147 -4.38 -6.87 -9.23
N HIS A 148 -4.74 -8.16 -9.33
CA HIS A 148 -6.14 -8.60 -9.28
C HIS A 148 -6.77 -8.30 -7.93
N GLY A 149 -6.07 -8.57 -6.82
CA GLY A 149 -6.57 -8.28 -5.48
C GLY A 149 -6.79 -6.78 -5.24
N HIS A 150 -5.81 -5.97 -5.62
CA HIS A 150 -5.92 -4.51 -5.60
C HIS A 150 -7.07 -4.02 -6.46
N SER A 151 -7.18 -4.50 -7.71
CA SER A 151 -8.28 -4.14 -8.60
C SER A 151 -9.63 -4.53 -8.01
N GLY A 152 -9.71 -5.69 -7.35
CA GLY A 152 -10.93 -6.16 -6.71
C GLY A 152 -11.40 -5.24 -5.62
N MET A 153 -10.50 -4.75 -4.78
CA MET A 153 -10.84 -3.80 -3.70
C MET A 153 -11.07 -2.36 -4.21
N VAL A 154 -10.39 -1.96 -5.28
CA VAL A 154 -10.49 -0.60 -5.84
C VAL A 154 -11.72 -0.44 -6.73
N ILE A 155 -12.00 -1.40 -7.61
CA ILE A 155 -13.23 -1.40 -8.43
C ILE A 155 -14.42 -1.80 -7.57
N ASP A 156 -14.18 -2.70 -6.61
CA ASP A 156 -15.18 -3.30 -5.73
C ASP A 156 -16.25 -4.07 -6.50
N TRP A 157 -15.82 -4.91 -7.44
CA TRP A 157 -16.73 -5.77 -8.18
C TRP A 157 -17.41 -6.76 -7.23
N GLY A 158 -18.67 -7.04 -7.47
CA GLY A 158 -19.45 -7.90 -6.60
C GLY A 158 -20.94 -7.81 -6.90
N ASP A 159 -21.72 -8.56 -6.12
CA ASP A 159 -23.16 -8.45 -6.14
C ASP A 159 -23.61 -7.11 -5.52
N GLU A 160 -24.58 -6.46 -6.14
CA GLU A 160 -25.27 -5.30 -5.60
C GLU A 160 -26.39 -5.81 -4.69
N ASP A 161 -26.09 -6.14 -3.41
CA ASP A 161 -27.04 -6.47 -2.31
C ASP A 161 -28.48 -6.92 -2.70
N GLY A 162 -28.64 -7.79 -3.71
CA GLY A 162 -29.91 -8.35 -4.16
C GLY A 162 -30.75 -7.58 -5.20
N ASN A 163 -30.18 -6.76 -6.09
CA ASN A 163 -30.95 -6.12 -7.17
C ASN A 163 -31.37 -7.11 -8.29
N GLY A 164 -32.62 -7.58 -8.24
CA GLY A 164 -33.16 -8.70 -9.05
C GLY A 164 -33.40 -8.47 -10.55
N SER A 165 -32.66 -7.58 -11.22
CA SER A 165 -32.75 -7.38 -12.68
C SER A 165 -31.56 -7.93 -13.48
N ALA A 166 -30.41 -8.11 -12.83
CA ALA A 166 -29.25 -8.88 -13.30
C ALA A 166 -28.67 -9.63 -12.09
N PRO A 167 -28.00 -10.78 -12.24
CA PRO A 167 -27.54 -11.57 -11.09
C PRO A 167 -26.60 -10.80 -10.15
N PHE A 168 -26.00 -9.69 -10.59
CA PHE A 168 -25.10 -8.84 -9.81
C PHE A 168 -25.40 -7.33 -9.93
N GLY A 169 -26.59 -6.92 -10.39
CA GLY A 169 -26.91 -5.50 -10.61
C GLY A 169 -25.93 -4.80 -11.58
N THR A 170 -25.24 -3.76 -11.10
CA THR A 170 -24.17 -3.06 -11.86
C THR A 170 -22.83 -3.80 -11.89
N GLY A 171 -22.71 -4.93 -11.19
CA GLY A 171 -21.46 -5.67 -11.03
C GLY A 171 -20.41 -4.94 -10.17
N ILE A 172 -20.86 -4.03 -9.32
CA ILE A 172 -20.10 -3.24 -8.35
C ILE A 172 -20.88 -3.27 -7.03
N GLN A 173 -20.20 -3.51 -5.91
CA GLN A 173 -20.82 -3.49 -4.58
C GLN A 173 -21.41 -2.11 -4.26
N ASN A 174 -22.53 -2.11 -3.55
CA ASN A 174 -23.25 -0.88 -3.19
C ASN A 174 -23.64 -0.90 -1.70
N PRO A 175 -22.89 -0.19 -0.83
CA PRO A 175 -21.76 0.67 -1.16
C PRO A 175 -20.51 -0.11 -1.56
N ALA A 176 -19.60 0.54 -2.31
CA ALA A 176 -18.27 0.02 -2.61
C ALA A 176 -17.36 0.14 -1.36
N GLY A 177 -17.64 -0.67 -0.35
CA GLY A 177 -17.04 -0.61 0.99
C GLY A 177 -15.51 -0.67 0.98
N HIS A 178 -14.92 -1.53 0.14
CA HIS A 178 -13.46 -1.66 0.08
C HIS A 178 -12.81 -0.37 -0.46
N ARG A 179 -13.37 0.15 -1.55
CA ARG A 179 -12.91 1.41 -2.16
C ARG A 179 -13.08 2.59 -1.21
N ILE A 180 -14.20 2.65 -0.49
CA ILE A 180 -14.46 3.70 0.50
C ILE A 180 -13.41 3.65 1.63
N ALA A 181 -13.11 2.47 2.16
CA ALA A 181 -12.07 2.31 3.17
C ALA A 181 -10.69 2.73 2.65
N LEU A 182 -10.34 2.34 1.41
CA LEU A 182 -9.07 2.69 0.78
C LEU A 182 -8.90 4.18 0.49
N LEU A 183 -9.99 4.96 0.33
CA LEU A 183 -9.94 6.42 0.14
C LEU A 183 -10.25 7.22 1.41
N ASP A 184 -10.47 6.54 2.53
CA ASP A 184 -10.75 7.24 3.77
C ASP A 184 -9.50 8.01 4.24
N ARG A 185 -9.64 9.33 4.26
CA ARG A 185 -8.55 10.25 4.62
C ARG A 185 -8.16 10.17 6.10
N GLN A 186 -9.01 9.60 6.95
CA GLN A 186 -8.72 9.45 8.39
C GLN A 186 -7.85 8.23 8.69
N PHE A 187 -7.59 7.34 7.72
CA PHE A 187 -6.56 6.31 7.84
C PHE A 187 -5.20 6.85 7.44
N LYS A 188 -4.17 6.44 8.18
CA LYS A 188 -2.78 6.88 8.01
C LYS A 188 -1.79 5.72 7.92
N GLU A 189 -2.19 4.55 8.39
CA GLU A 189 -1.35 3.38 8.49
C GLU A 189 -2.11 2.18 7.91
N MET A 190 -1.39 1.25 7.30
CA MET A 190 -1.92 -0.01 6.79
C MET A 190 -0.96 -1.17 7.09
N GLY A 191 -1.54 -2.32 7.40
CA GLY A 191 -0.85 -3.60 7.35
C GLY A 191 -1.62 -4.55 6.43
N ILE A 192 -0.88 -5.33 5.64
CA ILE A 192 -1.44 -6.26 4.66
C ILE A 192 -0.98 -7.67 4.99
N GLY A 193 -1.90 -8.57 5.30
CA GLY A 193 -1.62 -9.96 5.60
C GLY A 193 -1.96 -10.87 4.43
N PHE A 194 -1.06 -11.80 4.10
CA PHE A 194 -1.27 -12.80 3.06
C PHE A 194 -1.21 -14.20 3.66
N GLN A 195 -2.12 -15.06 3.24
CA GLN A 195 -1.88 -16.49 3.23
C GLN A 195 -1.81 -16.95 1.77
N SER A 196 -0.70 -17.56 1.37
CA SER A 196 -0.43 -18.02 0.00
C SER A 196 0.18 -19.42 -0.10
N THR A 197 0.62 -19.99 1.02
CA THR A 197 1.32 -21.29 1.05
C THR A 197 0.58 -22.38 1.82
N LEU A 198 -0.35 -22.00 2.71
CA LEU A 198 -1.08 -22.93 3.59
C LEU A 198 -2.57 -23.02 3.25
N ILE A 199 -2.96 -22.77 2.00
CA ILE A 199 -4.35 -22.88 1.56
C ILE A 199 -4.64 -24.35 1.19
N PRO A 200 -5.54 -25.05 1.89
CA PRO A 200 -5.88 -26.44 1.58
C PRO A 200 -6.58 -26.56 0.21
N GLY A 201 -6.10 -27.50 -0.62
CA GLY A 201 -6.75 -27.89 -1.87
C GLY A 201 -8.07 -28.61 -1.58
N GLY A 202 -9.15 -27.84 -1.44
CA GLY A 202 -10.45 -28.33 -0.99
C GLY A 202 -11.31 -27.23 -0.39
N ASN A 203 -10.70 -26.11 0.01
CA ASN A 203 -11.41 -24.89 0.35
C ASN A 203 -12.27 -24.42 -0.83
N ILE A 204 -13.49 -23.95 -0.53
CA ILE A 204 -14.48 -23.48 -1.49
C ILE A 204 -14.65 -21.95 -1.42
N ASN A 205 -14.46 -21.35 -0.24
CA ASN A 205 -14.62 -19.90 -0.05
C ASN A 205 -13.26 -19.19 0.07
N ALA A 206 -12.27 -19.79 0.75
CA ALA A 206 -10.91 -19.28 0.87
C ALA A 206 -9.97 -20.04 -0.07
N THR A 207 -10.11 -19.76 -1.36
CA THR A 207 -9.52 -20.56 -2.46
C THR A 207 -8.13 -20.08 -2.88
N GLY A 208 -7.74 -18.85 -2.56
CA GLY A 208 -6.47 -18.28 -3.00
C GLY A 208 -6.38 -18.08 -4.51
N PRO A 209 -5.18 -18.06 -5.12
CA PRO A 209 -3.82 -18.24 -4.57
C PRO A 209 -3.40 -17.37 -3.38
N TYR A 210 -4.00 -16.19 -3.20
CA TYR A 210 -3.80 -15.35 -2.03
C TYR A 210 -5.13 -15.15 -1.30
N VAL A 211 -5.12 -15.38 0.01
CA VAL A 211 -6.18 -14.97 0.93
C VAL A 211 -5.65 -13.78 1.71
N VAL A 212 -6.35 -12.66 1.62
CA VAL A 212 -5.80 -11.36 1.98
C VAL A 212 -6.70 -10.63 2.95
N THR A 213 -6.07 -10.07 3.98
CA THR A 213 -6.65 -9.05 4.84
C THR A 213 -5.82 -7.78 4.74
N GLN A 214 -6.48 -6.63 4.65
CA GLN A 214 -5.86 -5.33 4.92
C GLN A 214 -6.46 -4.76 6.18
N HIS A 215 -5.64 -4.38 7.15
CA HIS A 215 -6.06 -3.56 8.29
C HIS A 215 -5.53 -2.16 8.13
N LEU A 216 -6.43 -1.19 8.33
CA LEU A 216 -6.12 0.23 8.28
C LEU A 216 -6.30 0.84 9.66
N GLY A 217 -5.49 1.85 9.96
CA GLY A 217 -5.53 2.52 11.25
C GLY A 217 -5.08 3.97 11.21
N SER A 218 -5.46 4.69 12.25
CA SER A 218 -4.80 5.93 12.66
C SER A 218 -4.71 6.01 14.17
N ARG A 219 -3.77 6.79 14.68
CA ARG A 219 -3.51 6.97 16.10
C ARG A 219 -3.50 8.45 16.46
N TYR A 220 -3.68 8.72 17.74
CA TYR A 220 -3.46 10.03 18.31
C TYR A 220 -2.32 10.03 19.33
N ARG A 221 -1.73 11.20 19.56
CA ARG A 221 -0.99 11.53 20.78
C ARG A 221 -1.64 12.72 21.46
N LEU A 222 -1.41 12.87 22.76
CA LEU A 222 -1.81 14.04 23.54
C LEU A 222 -0.57 14.87 23.85
N ASP A 223 -0.63 16.17 23.58
CA ASP A 223 0.45 17.10 23.86
C ASP A 223 -0.12 18.44 24.31
N SER A 224 0.31 18.90 25.48
CA SER A 224 -0.20 20.10 26.14
C SER A 224 -1.74 20.24 26.17
N GLY A 225 -2.46 19.11 26.27
CA GLY A 225 -3.94 19.10 26.28
C GLY A 225 -4.60 19.10 24.90
N THR A 226 -3.83 19.05 23.82
CA THR A 226 -4.31 18.97 22.44
C THR A 226 -4.04 17.58 21.86
N TYR A 227 -5.04 17.01 21.17
CA TYR A 227 -4.90 15.74 20.47
C TYR A 227 -4.37 15.96 19.05
N TYR A 228 -3.35 15.18 18.68
CA TYR A 228 -2.72 15.22 17.36
C TYR A 228 -2.72 13.84 16.74
N SER A 229 -2.91 13.76 15.43
CA SER A 229 -2.53 12.62 14.61
C SER A 229 -1.42 13.06 13.67
N ASP A 230 -0.16 12.82 14.05
CA ASP A 230 1.04 13.31 13.35
C ASP A 230 1.22 12.67 11.98
N ALA A 231 1.69 13.44 11.00
CA ALA A 231 2.02 12.94 9.68
C ALA A 231 3.18 11.93 9.74
N ILE A 232 3.16 10.99 8.81
CA ILE A 232 4.24 10.07 8.54
C ILE A 232 4.71 10.35 7.11
N LEU A 233 6.01 10.57 6.94
CA LEU A 233 6.64 10.53 5.63
C LEU A 233 6.88 9.07 5.27
N THR A 234 6.36 8.64 4.14
CA THR A 234 6.46 7.26 3.65
C THR A 234 6.78 7.22 2.16
N GLY A 235 7.21 6.07 1.69
CA GLY A 235 7.50 5.76 0.30
C GLY A 235 8.57 4.68 0.20
N SER A 236 9.23 4.61 -0.94
CA SER A 236 10.25 3.59 -1.21
C SER A 236 11.44 4.12 -2.00
N VAL A 237 12.57 3.45 -1.81
CA VAL A 237 13.76 3.60 -2.65
C VAL A 237 13.96 2.27 -3.37
N TYR A 238 14.01 2.30 -4.70
CA TYR A 238 14.08 1.08 -5.52
C TYR A 238 14.84 1.28 -6.82
N GLN A 239 15.31 0.18 -7.40
CA GLN A 239 15.95 0.15 -8.73
C GLN A 239 14.97 -0.41 -9.76
N ASP A 240 14.42 0.46 -10.60
CA ASP A 240 13.43 0.11 -11.63
C ASP A 240 14.11 -0.63 -12.81
N THR A 241 14.35 -1.91 -12.61
CA THR A 241 15.23 -2.75 -13.45
C THR A 241 14.62 -4.11 -13.81
N ILE A 242 13.59 -4.54 -13.08
CA ILE A 242 12.82 -5.75 -13.32
C ILE A 242 11.75 -5.46 -14.38
N ALA A 243 10.91 -4.43 -14.17
CA ALA A 243 9.83 -4.08 -15.09
C ALA A 243 10.13 -2.84 -15.95
N ALA A 244 10.98 -1.91 -15.47
CA ALA A 244 11.29 -0.65 -16.13
C ALA A 244 10.02 0.18 -16.43
N ASP A 245 9.12 0.27 -15.45
CA ASP A 245 7.77 0.86 -15.59
C ASP A 245 7.57 2.12 -14.74
N ALA A 246 8.65 2.67 -14.17
CA ALA A 246 8.65 3.79 -13.24
C ALA A 246 7.77 3.56 -12.01
N PHE A 247 7.68 2.31 -11.56
CA PHE A 247 6.95 1.92 -10.38
C PHE A 247 7.69 0.80 -9.63
N TYR A 248 7.42 0.68 -8.33
CA TYR A 248 8.04 -0.39 -7.54
C TYR A 248 7.58 -1.75 -8.07
N THR A 249 8.52 -2.62 -8.44
CA THR A 249 8.24 -4.05 -8.68
C THR A 249 8.78 -4.88 -7.51
N PRO A 250 8.06 -5.92 -7.02
CA PRO A 250 8.56 -6.80 -5.98
C PRO A 250 9.99 -7.29 -6.26
N GLY A 251 10.92 -6.99 -5.35
CA GLY A 251 12.32 -7.37 -5.43
C GLY A 251 13.27 -6.23 -5.82
N GLU A 252 12.77 -5.06 -6.22
CA GLU A 252 13.59 -3.90 -6.61
C GLU A 252 13.99 -2.98 -5.46
N GLY A 253 13.35 -3.16 -4.31
CA GLY A 253 13.56 -2.32 -3.13
C GLY A 253 15.00 -2.38 -2.61
N LEU A 254 15.53 -1.20 -2.25
CA LEU A 254 16.88 -1.08 -1.69
C LEU A 254 16.83 -0.91 -0.19
N ALA A 255 17.37 -1.87 0.54
CA ALA A 255 17.44 -1.85 1.99
C ALA A 255 18.57 -0.96 2.53
N GLY A 256 18.37 -0.36 3.71
CA GLY A 256 19.39 0.40 4.42
C GLY A 256 19.79 1.72 3.75
N VAL A 257 18.99 2.22 2.83
CA VAL A 257 19.20 3.53 2.20
C VAL A 257 18.79 4.63 3.19
N PRO A 258 19.69 5.58 3.51
CA PRO A 258 19.33 6.72 4.34
C PRO A 258 18.33 7.62 3.63
N VAL A 259 17.30 8.03 4.37
CA VAL A 259 16.34 9.05 3.97
C VAL A 259 16.32 10.14 5.03
N ASN A 260 16.60 11.38 4.61
CA ASN A 260 16.79 12.53 5.48
C ASN A 260 15.72 13.58 5.20
N VAL A 261 15.25 14.24 6.26
CA VAL A 261 14.32 15.37 6.19
C VAL A 261 14.99 16.61 6.73
N TYR A 262 15.02 17.66 5.92
CA TYR A 262 15.60 18.96 6.22
C TYR A 262 14.53 20.04 6.29
N ASP A 263 14.80 21.09 7.06
CA ASP A 263 14.20 22.39 6.82
C ASP A 263 14.84 22.99 5.56
N ASP A 264 14.04 23.27 4.53
CA ASP A 264 14.57 23.64 3.21
C ASP A 264 15.25 25.03 3.22
N LEU A 265 14.79 25.94 4.08
CA LEU A 265 15.30 27.31 4.15
C LEU A 265 16.62 27.39 4.92
N THR A 266 16.72 26.66 6.03
CA THR A 266 17.87 26.73 6.95
C THR A 266 18.91 25.65 6.69
N ASP A 267 18.61 24.68 5.82
CA ASP A 267 19.44 23.50 5.52
C ASP A 267 19.74 22.64 6.76
N THR A 268 18.86 22.70 7.76
CA THR A 268 19.02 21.96 9.01
C THR A 268 18.44 20.56 8.87
N LEU A 269 19.23 19.52 9.14
CA LEU A 269 18.73 18.14 9.25
C LEU A 269 17.82 18.02 10.48
N LEU A 270 16.56 17.66 10.26
CA LEU A 270 15.56 17.53 11.31
C LEU A 270 15.34 16.07 11.72
N LEU A 271 15.23 15.18 10.73
CA LEU A 271 14.87 13.77 10.92
C LEU A 271 15.65 12.91 9.94
N SER A 272 15.86 11.64 10.29
CA SER A 272 16.47 10.64 9.40
C SER A 272 15.89 9.26 9.66
N GLY A 273 15.80 8.45 8.63
CA GLY A 273 15.42 7.05 8.68
C GLY A 273 16.22 6.21 7.70
N LEU A 274 15.97 4.89 7.73
CA LEU A 274 16.52 3.94 6.77
C LEU A 274 15.36 3.21 6.10
N THR A 275 15.57 2.83 4.84
CA THR A 275 14.67 1.88 4.20
C THR A 275 14.76 0.49 4.82
N ASN A 276 13.62 -0.17 4.89
CA ASN A 276 13.44 -1.55 5.33
C ASN A 276 13.97 -2.56 4.29
N SER A 277 13.91 -3.85 4.60
CA SER A 277 14.39 -4.92 3.71
C SER A 277 13.71 -4.96 2.33
N ALA A 278 12.49 -4.43 2.18
CA ALA A 278 11.77 -4.30 0.92
C ALA A 278 11.92 -2.92 0.25
N GLY A 279 12.78 -2.04 0.78
CA GLY A 279 13.04 -0.70 0.23
C GLY A 279 12.05 0.38 0.65
N GLY A 280 10.99 0.04 1.39
CA GLY A 280 10.05 1.01 1.93
C GLY A 280 10.59 1.74 3.17
N TYR A 281 10.02 2.88 3.53
CA TYR A 281 10.39 3.58 4.77
C TYR A 281 9.21 4.34 5.37
N ASN A 282 9.29 4.60 6.68
CA ASN A 282 8.36 5.44 7.42
C ASN A 282 9.14 6.32 8.40
N ILE A 283 8.97 7.64 8.34
CA ILE A 283 9.57 8.60 9.27
C ILE A 283 8.44 9.41 9.91
N SER A 284 8.30 9.32 11.23
CA SER A 284 7.35 10.16 11.97
C SER A 284 7.73 11.63 11.83
N LEU A 285 6.80 12.47 11.37
CA LEU A 285 6.99 13.93 11.24
C LEU A 285 6.50 14.67 12.49
N GLN A 286 6.41 13.98 13.62
CA GLN A 286 6.05 14.59 14.89
C GLN A 286 6.96 15.80 15.19
N GLY A 287 6.34 16.91 15.55
CA GLY A 287 7.05 18.15 15.90
C GLY A 287 7.35 19.07 14.72
N LEU A 288 7.09 18.64 13.49
CA LEU A 288 7.07 19.53 12.33
C LEU A 288 5.77 20.35 12.30
N ALA A 289 5.82 21.52 11.65
CA ALA A 289 4.75 22.51 11.66
C ALA A 289 4.24 22.83 10.26
N GLU A 290 3.01 23.34 10.18
CA GLU A 290 2.47 23.89 8.93
C GLU A 290 3.22 25.17 8.51
N GLY A 291 3.14 25.50 7.22
CA GLY A 291 3.72 26.74 6.67
C GLY A 291 5.24 26.73 6.47
N ILE A 292 5.91 25.65 6.87
CA ILE A 292 7.34 25.42 6.59
C ILE A 292 7.46 24.50 5.37
N THR A 293 8.40 24.83 4.47
CA THR A 293 8.80 23.93 3.39
C THR A 293 9.92 23.03 3.90
N TYR A 294 9.67 21.73 3.86
CA TYR A 294 10.63 20.70 4.16
C TYR A 294 11.17 20.08 2.88
N ARG A 295 12.35 19.49 2.97
CA ARG A 295 12.99 18.78 1.88
C ARG A 295 13.36 17.37 2.31
N VAL A 296 13.01 16.37 1.51
CA VAL A 296 13.41 14.98 1.69
C VAL A 296 14.49 14.59 0.67
N GLU A 297 15.50 13.89 1.15
CA GLU A 297 16.64 13.44 0.36
C GLU A 297 16.95 11.97 0.65
N ALA A 298 17.32 11.21 -0.38
CA ALA A 298 17.99 9.92 -0.25
C ALA A 298 19.44 10.07 -0.75
N PRO A 299 20.37 10.58 0.08
CA PRO A 299 21.65 11.14 -0.40
C PRO A 299 22.55 10.14 -1.12
N THR A 300 22.40 8.84 -0.85
CA THR A 300 23.18 7.78 -1.52
C THR A 300 22.69 7.44 -2.92
N THR A 301 21.52 7.95 -3.33
CA THR A 301 20.91 7.67 -4.64
C THR A 301 21.39 8.60 -5.75
N GLY A 302 21.90 9.79 -5.40
CA GLY A 302 22.22 10.85 -6.36
C GLY A 302 21.00 11.51 -7.02
N LEU A 303 19.78 11.16 -6.60
CA LEU A 303 18.55 11.76 -7.12
C LEU A 303 18.29 13.14 -6.50
N ALA A 304 17.54 13.96 -7.22
CA ALA A 304 17.13 15.27 -6.74
C ALA A 304 16.26 15.16 -5.49
N ALA A 305 16.41 16.14 -4.60
CA ALA A 305 15.57 16.27 -3.43
C ALA A 305 14.12 16.59 -3.80
N GLN A 306 13.17 16.16 -2.97
CA GLN A 306 11.75 16.47 -3.12
C GLN A 306 11.31 17.37 -1.97
N THR A 307 10.46 18.36 -2.23
CA THR A 307 9.97 19.27 -1.19
C THR A 307 8.51 18.99 -0.84
N PHE A 308 8.13 19.30 0.39
CA PHE A 308 6.76 19.18 0.85
C PHE A 308 6.42 20.20 1.94
N THR A 309 5.13 20.44 2.12
CA THR A 309 4.58 21.22 3.25
C THR A 309 3.55 20.37 3.97
N LEU A 310 3.46 20.48 5.29
CA LEU A 310 2.41 19.82 6.04
C LEU A 310 1.07 20.55 5.87
N THR A 311 0.01 19.75 5.75
CA THR A 311 -1.39 20.18 5.81
C THR A 311 -2.08 19.44 6.94
N SER A 312 -3.00 20.10 7.63
CA SER A 312 -3.82 19.48 8.66
C SER A 312 -5.29 19.84 8.55
N THR A 313 -6.11 18.99 9.17
CA THR A 313 -7.55 19.20 9.35
C THR A 313 -7.91 18.89 10.80
N VAL A 314 -9.01 19.46 11.29
CA VAL A 314 -9.55 19.08 12.60
C VAL A 314 -10.67 18.08 12.39
N ALA A 315 -10.52 16.88 12.94
CA ALA A 315 -11.54 15.84 12.96
C ALA A 315 -12.04 15.62 14.39
N ASP A 316 -13.31 15.24 14.53
CA ASP A 316 -13.92 14.97 15.83
C ASP A 316 -14.07 13.46 16.06
N PHE A 317 -13.41 12.95 17.10
CA PHE A 317 -13.51 11.56 17.57
C PHE A 317 -14.12 11.48 18.99
N GLY A 318 -15.03 12.41 19.31
CA GLY A 318 -15.49 12.68 20.68
C GLY A 318 -14.64 13.74 21.39
N ALA A 319 -13.56 14.18 20.72
CA ALA A 319 -12.74 15.33 21.03
C ALA A 319 -12.09 15.81 19.71
N PRO A 320 -11.78 17.12 19.57
CA PRO A 320 -11.09 17.62 18.40
C PRO A 320 -9.65 17.09 18.34
N VAL A 321 -9.30 16.52 17.19
CA VAL A 321 -7.96 16.02 16.87
C VAL A 321 -7.42 16.76 15.66
N ILE A 322 -6.25 17.37 15.79
CA ILE A 322 -5.52 17.95 14.66
C ILE A 322 -4.85 16.81 13.90
N MET A 323 -5.34 16.49 12.71
CA MET A 323 -4.85 15.42 11.86
C MET A 323 -4.01 16.00 10.72
N PHE A 324 -2.70 15.74 10.74
CA PHE A 324 -1.81 16.10 9.64
C PHE A 324 -1.87 15.05 8.52
N ASP A 325 -1.91 15.45 7.27
CA ASP A 325 -1.86 14.52 6.14
C ASP A 325 -0.47 13.86 6.04
N ASN A 326 -0.43 12.54 5.78
CA ASN A 326 0.83 11.87 5.47
C ASN A 326 1.43 12.37 4.17
N VAL A 327 2.76 12.27 4.07
CA VAL A 327 3.54 12.71 2.92
C VAL A 327 4.12 11.49 2.22
N TYR A 328 4.04 11.47 0.90
CA TYR A 328 4.65 10.43 0.07
C TYR A 328 5.85 10.99 -0.68
N ALA A 329 6.98 10.29 -0.63
CA ALA A 329 8.13 10.56 -1.47
C ALA A 329 8.84 9.25 -1.80
N SER A 330 9.15 9.02 -3.07
CA SER A 330 9.86 7.81 -3.51
C SER A 330 11.02 8.16 -4.42
N PHE A 331 12.06 7.34 -4.37
CA PHE A 331 13.33 7.56 -5.04
C PHE A 331 13.62 6.39 -5.98
N GLN A 332 13.29 6.58 -7.24
CA GLN A 332 13.52 5.61 -8.31
C GLN A 332 14.93 5.78 -8.88
N ILE A 333 15.80 4.81 -8.63
CA ILE A 333 17.11 4.77 -9.25
C ILE A 333 16.98 4.13 -10.63
N VAL A 334 17.24 4.91 -11.67
CA VAL A 334 17.37 4.39 -13.04
C VAL A 334 18.81 3.92 -13.21
N PRO A 335 19.08 2.67 -13.62
CA PRO A 335 20.45 2.27 -13.95
C PRO A 335 20.95 3.15 -15.09
N GLU A 336 22.15 3.72 -14.96
CA GLU A 336 22.72 4.52 -16.04
C GLU A 336 22.79 3.69 -17.33
N PRO A 337 22.35 4.22 -18.48
CA PRO A 337 22.42 3.52 -19.77
C PRO A 337 23.86 3.21 -20.26
N GLY A 338 24.91 3.50 -19.49
CA GLY A 338 26.31 3.54 -19.95
C GLY A 338 27.22 2.36 -19.56
N GLY A 339 26.87 1.51 -18.59
CA GLY A 339 27.80 0.50 -18.07
C GLY A 339 28.16 -0.62 -19.06
N GLY A 340 27.21 -1.05 -19.88
CA GLY A 340 27.42 -2.10 -20.88
C GLY A 340 28.26 -1.66 -22.08
N LEU A 341 28.20 -0.38 -22.46
CA LEU A 341 28.91 0.15 -23.63
C LEU A 341 30.40 0.43 -23.33
N LEU A 342 30.73 0.81 -22.09
CA LEU A 342 32.11 1.02 -21.65
C LEU A 342 32.92 -0.28 -21.56
N CYS A 343 32.28 -1.39 -21.18
CA CYS A 343 32.93 -2.72 -21.21
C CYS A 343 33.21 -3.21 -22.64
N LEU A 344 32.36 -2.87 -23.61
CA LEU A 344 32.57 -3.17 -25.04
C LEU A 344 33.72 -2.34 -25.64
N LEU A 345 33.84 -1.05 -25.29
CA LEU A 345 34.95 -0.22 -25.76
C LEU A 345 36.30 -0.63 -25.14
N ALA A 346 36.34 -0.97 -23.84
CA ALA A 346 37.57 -1.48 -23.22
C ALA A 346 38.02 -2.83 -23.82
N GLY A 347 37.07 -3.71 -24.16
CA GLY A 347 37.35 -4.98 -24.84
C GLY A 347 37.90 -4.81 -26.26
N LEU A 348 37.38 -3.86 -27.03
CA LEU A 348 37.84 -3.56 -28.40
C LEU A 348 39.22 -2.89 -28.44
N ILE A 349 39.57 -2.08 -27.44
CA ILE A 349 40.91 -1.47 -27.32
C ILE A 349 41.95 -2.52 -26.88
N ALA A 350 41.57 -3.49 -26.04
CA ALA A 350 42.46 -4.59 -25.65
C ALA A 350 42.72 -5.61 -26.77
N LEU A 351 41.78 -5.79 -27.72
CA LEU A 351 41.94 -6.69 -28.87
C LEU A 351 42.75 -6.08 -30.02
N THR A 352 42.79 -4.75 -30.13
CA THR A 352 43.59 -4.05 -31.14
C THR A 352 45.05 -3.85 -30.73
N SER A 353 45.37 -3.86 -29.43
CA SER A 353 46.75 -3.79 -28.93
C SER A 353 47.49 -5.14 -28.95
N ARG A 354 46.78 -6.28 -29.03
CA ARG A 354 47.40 -7.63 -29.15
C ARG A 354 47.72 -8.09 -30.57
N ARG A 355 47.45 -7.29 -31.61
CA ARG A 355 47.76 -7.61 -33.02
C ARG A 355 49.01 -6.92 -33.58
N ARG A 356 49.86 -6.36 -32.72
CA ARG A 356 51.20 -5.88 -33.11
C ARG A 356 52.26 -6.50 -32.20
N SER A 357 52.67 -7.71 -32.53
CA SER A 357 53.94 -8.34 -32.13
C SER A 357 54.32 -9.35 -33.21
#